data_AF-A0A1B8ZBC7-F1
#
_entry.id   AF-A0A1B8ZBC7-F1
#
_cell.length_a   1.000
_cell.length_b   1.000
_cell.length_c   1.000
_cell.angle_alpha   90.00
_cell.angle_beta   90.00
_cell.angle_gamma   90.00
#
_symmetry.space_group_name_H-M   'P 1'
#
loop_
_entity.id
_entity.type
_entity.pdbx_description
1 polymer ?
#
loop_
_entity_poly.entity_id
_entity_poly.type
_entity_poly.pdbx_seq_one_letter_code
_entity_poly.pdbx_strand_id
1 'polypeptide(L)'
;MNKYITETKIYDKNGNLLNTVNENFVSGKSSIVTKKFYNNVSAWLTNPNQLQLDKFTKKAIDLSFPDKISRINDSELKYIYNFLANHWNSGDKFVITARSTLDTCTSCQGYLVYLQRLQRSMGKVLLLR
;
A
#
# COMPACT_ATOMS: atom_id res chain seq x y z
N MET A 1 -15.07 -3.25 -5.12
CA MET A 1 -13.67 -3.58 -5.46
C MET A 1 -12.97 -2.25 -5.58
N ASN A 2 -12.01 -1.97 -4.70
CA ASN A 2 -11.39 -0.66 -4.59
C ASN A 2 -10.17 -0.58 -5.51
N LYS A 3 -9.97 0.57 -6.17
CA LYS A 3 -8.72 0.91 -6.84
C LYS A 3 -7.97 1.92 -5.97
N TYR A 4 -6.67 1.73 -5.85
CA TYR A 4 -5.78 2.59 -5.08
C TYR A 4 -4.59 2.95 -5.95
N ILE A 5 -4.54 4.22 -6.35
CA ILE A 5 -3.54 4.77 -7.28
C ILE A 5 -2.59 5.60 -6.45
N THR A 6 -1.29 5.31 -6.53
CA THR A 6 -0.27 6.00 -5.73
C THR A 6 0.83 6.55 -6.59
N GLU A 7 1.23 7.78 -6.31
CA GLU A 7 2.49 8.38 -6.75
C GLU A 7 3.41 8.49 -5.53
N THR A 8 4.59 7.89 -5.59
CA THR A 8 5.62 7.97 -4.55
C THR A 8 6.84 8.70 -5.10
N LYS A 9 7.11 9.90 -4.58
CA LYS A 9 8.34 10.64 -4.86
C LYS A 9 9.37 10.33 -3.78
N ILE A 10 10.55 9.91 -4.20
CA ILE A 10 11.64 9.47 -3.33
C ILE A 10 12.77 10.49 -3.42
N TYR A 11 13.22 10.98 -2.27
CA TYR A 11 14.28 11.98 -2.18
C TYR A 11 15.41 11.51 -1.27
N ASP A 12 16.62 12.02 -1.52
CA ASP A 12 17.75 11.86 -0.60
C ASP A 12 17.65 12.80 0.61
N LYS A 13 18.59 12.65 1.56
CA LYS A 13 18.71 13.52 2.74
C LYS A 13 18.85 15.01 2.40
N ASN A 14 19.45 15.34 1.25
CA ASN A 14 19.66 16.71 0.78
C ASN A 14 18.41 17.31 0.13
N GLY A 15 17.39 16.50 -0.16
CA GLY A 15 16.15 16.92 -0.80
C GLY A 15 16.16 16.80 -2.33
N ASN A 16 17.16 16.13 -2.92
CA ASN A 16 17.18 15.85 -4.36
C ASN A 16 16.20 14.72 -4.68
N LEU A 17 15.39 14.90 -5.73
CA LEU A 17 14.48 13.86 -6.21
C LEU A 17 15.30 12.74 -6.86
N LEU A 18 15.23 11.54 -6.29
CA LEU A 18 15.91 10.35 -6.79
C LEU A 18 15.03 9.58 -7.78
N ASN A 19 13.74 9.43 -7.47
CA ASN A 19 12.82 8.67 -8.31
C ASN A 19 11.35 9.08 -8.09
N THR A 20 10.51 8.81 -9.08
CA THR A 20 9.05 8.87 -8.97
C THR A 20 8.45 7.54 -9.42
N VAL A 21 7.71 6.90 -8.52
CA VAL A 21 7.11 5.58 -8.76
C VAL A 21 5.59 5.71 -8.77
N ASN A 22 4.97 5.22 -9.84
CA ASN A 22 3.51 5.17 -9.97
C ASN A 22 3.05 3.73 -9.87
N GLU A 23 2.11 3.46 -8.96
CA GLU A 23 1.64 2.10 -8.68
C GLU A 23 0.12 2.09 -8.54
N ASN A 24 -0.49 1.00 -8.97
CA ASN A 24 -1.93 0.81 -8.87
C ASN A 24 -2.21 -0.52 -8.19
N PHE A 25 -3.04 -0.48 -7.15
CA PHE A 25 -3.46 -1.64 -6.40
C PHE A 25 -4.98 -1.80 -6.50
N VAL A 26 -5.44 -3.04 -6.45
CA VAL A 26 -6.85 -3.37 -6.44
C VAL A 26 -7.16 -4.26 -5.24
N SER A 27 -8.23 -3.93 -4.52
CA SER A 27 -8.69 -4.75 -3.42
C SER A 27 -9.39 -6.02 -3.90
N GLY A 28 -9.31 -7.09 -3.11
CA GLY A 28 -9.92 -8.38 -3.43
C GLY A 28 -8.91 -9.50 -3.65
N LYS A 29 -9.41 -10.74 -3.59
CA LYS A 29 -8.62 -11.96 -3.79
C LYS A 29 -8.09 -12.00 -5.22
N SER A 30 -6.82 -12.36 -5.38
CA SER A 30 -6.13 -12.37 -6.68
C SER A 30 -6.86 -13.20 -7.73
N SER A 31 -7.43 -14.36 -7.37
CA SER A 31 -8.25 -15.18 -8.27
C SER A 31 -9.52 -14.48 -8.77
N ILE A 32 -10.18 -13.69 -7.93
CA ILE A 32 -11.38 -12.93 -8.28
C ILE A 32 -11.02 -11.73 -9.16
N VAL A 33 -9.92 -11.05 -8.83
CA VAL A 33 -9.38 -9.93 -9.61
C VAL A 33 -9.01 -10.42 -11.01
N THR A 34 -8.20 -11.46 -11.14
CA THR A 34 -7.80 -12.05 -12.43
C THR A 34 -8.99 -12.51 -13.26
N LYS A 35 -10.02 -13.11 -12.63
CA LYS A 35 -11.25 -13.53 -13.30
C LYS A 35 -12.08 -12.34 -13.79
N LYS A 36 -12.14 -11.24 -13.02
CA LYS A 36 -12.88 -10.02 -13.40
C LYS A 36 -12.17 -9.19 -14.47
N PHE A 37 -10.84 -9.20 -14.51
CA PHE A 37 -10.05 -8.44 -15.49
C PHE A 37 -9.57 -9.30 -16.69
N TYR A 38 -10.11 -10.52 -16.87
CA TYR A 38 -9.95 -11.36 -18.07
C TYR A 38 -8.51 -11.54 -18.58
N ASN A 39 -7.64 -12.32 -17.93
CA ASN A 39 -6.22 -12.58 -18.32
C ASN A 39 -5.33 -11.34 -18.64
N ASN A 40 -5.91 -10.15 -18.73
CA ASN A 40 -5.34 -8.83 -18.73
C ASN A 40 -5.45 -8.35 -17.28
N VAL A 41 -4.74 -9.04 -16.38
CA VAL A 41 -4.22 -8.35 -15.20
C VAL A 41 -3.24 -7.34 -15.78
N SER A 42 -3.83 -6.23 -16.16
CA SER A 42 -3.29 -5.29 -17.11
C SER A 42 -1.93 -4.82 -16.61
N ALA A 43 -0.97 -4.57 -17.49
CA ALA A 43 0.41 -4.18 -17.12
C ALA A 43 0.49 -2.99 -16.14
N TRP A 44 -0.62 -2.25 -15.97
CA TRP A 44 -0.76 -1.16 -15.00
C TRP A 44 -0.98 -1.60 -13.53
N LEU A 45 -1.28 -2.88 -13.23
CA LEU A 45 -1.54 -3.34 -11.86
C LEU A 45 -0.26 -3.83 -11.17
N THR A 46 0.06 -3.24 -10.03
CA THR A 46 1.16 -3.69 -9.17
C THR A 46 0.71 -4.88 -8.34
N ASN A 47 1.38 -6.02 -8.51
CA ASN A 47 1.10 -7.23 -7.74
C ASN A 47 2.30 -7.58 -6.82
N PRO A 48 2.19 -7.38 -5.50
CA PRO A 48 3.25 -7.71 -4.57
C PRO A 48 3.49 -9.23 -4.50
N ASN A 49 4.62 -9.65 -3.93
CA ASN A 49 4.87 -11.07 -3.65
C ASN A 49 3.78 -11.62 -2.69
N GLN A 50 2.86 -12.43 -3.23
CA GLN A 50 1.66 -12.86 -2.52
C GLN A 50 1.98 -13.64 -1.23
N LEU A 51 2.98 -14.52 -1.25
CA LEU A 51 3.34 -15.34 -0.08
C LEU A 51 3.81 -14.48 1.09
N GLN A 52 4.59 -13.43 0.79
CA GLN A 52 5.09 -12.51 1.81
C GLN A 52 4.02 -11.52 2.25
N LEU A 53 3.18 -11.07 1.32
CA LEU A 53 2.00 -10.25 1.62
C LEU A 53 1.04 -10.99 2.57
N ASP A 54 0.78 -12.28 2.35
CA ASP A 54 -0.07 -13.10 3.22
C ASP A 54 0.50 -13.20 4.65
N LYS A 55 1.83 -13.27 4.79
CA LYS A 55 2.50 -13.22 6.10
C LYS A 55 2.35 -11.86 6.76
N PHE A 56 2.61 -10.79 6.02
CA PHE A 56 2.50 -9.40 6.49
C PHE A 56 1.07 -9.07 6.95
N THR A 57 0.08 -9.55 6.20
CA THR A 57 -1.35 -9.26 6.44
C THR A 57 -2.04 -10.30 7.32
N LYS A 58 -1.34 -11.33 7.81
CA LYS A 58 -1.94 -12.44 8.58
C LYS A 58 -2.79 -12.00 9.77
N LYS A 59 -2.45 -10.86 10.38
CA LYS A 59 -3.17 -10.27 11.53
C LYS A 59 -3.99 -9.01 11.17
N ALA A 60 -4.16 -8.73 9.88
CA ALA A 60 -4.97 -7.62 9.41
C ALA A 60 -6.46 -7.97 9.52
N ILE A 61 -7.03 -7.69 10.69
CA ILE A 61 -8.42 -7.96 11.04
C ILE A 61 -9.04 -6.68 11.57
N ASP A 62 -10.19 -6.32 11.04
CA ASP A 62 -11.01 -5.24 11.58
C ASP A 62 -11.92 -5.77 12.68
N LEU A 63 -11.61 -5.36 13.91
CA LEU A 63 -12.33 -5.76 15.11
C LEU A 63 -13.55 -4.87 15.39
N SER A 64 -13.79 -3.81 14.62
CA SER A 64 -14.96 -2.94 14.82
C SER A 64 -16.26 -3.56 14.34
N PHE A 65 -16.19 -4.71 13.65
CA PHE A 65 -17.36 -5.45 13.17
C PHE A 65 -17.61 -6.71 14.01
N PRO A 66 -18.88 -7.08 14.27
CA PRO A 66 -19.23 -8.28 15.05
C PRO A 66 -18.57 -9.55 14.52
N ASP A 67 -18.48 -9.67 13.19
CA ASP A 67 -17.97 -10.86 12.51
C ASP A 67 -16.45 -10.84 12.27
N LYS A 68 -15.73 -9.82 12.77
CA LYS A 68 -14.27 -9.64 12.58
C LYS A 68 -13.86 -9.76 11.11
N ILE A 69 -13.89 -8.65 10.38
CA ILE A 69 -13.66 -8.68 8.94
C ILE A 69 -12.16 -8.78 8.64
N SER A 70 -11.75 -9.84 7.93
CA SER A 70 -10.38 -9.96 7.41
C SER A 70 -10.12 -8.87 6.36
N ARG A 71 -9.06 -8.09 6.55
CA ARG A 71 -8.63 -6.99 5.68
C ARG A 71 -7.46 -7.36 4.77
N ILE A 72 -7.08 -8.65 4.72
CA ILE A 72 -5.86 -9.14 4.05
C ILE A 72 -5.76 -8.76 2.56
N ASN A 73 -6.89 -8.48 1.92
CA ASN A 73 -6.97 -8.18 0.49
C ASN A 73 -7.13 -6.68 0.21
N ASP A 74 -6.97 -5.82 1.21
CA ASP A 74 -7.11 -4.37 1.05
C ASP A 74 -5.94 -3.79 0.24
N SER A 75 -6.27 -2.85 -0.62
CA SER A 75 -5.32 -2.20 -1.54
C SER A 75 -4.22 -1.42 -0.81
N GLU A 76 -4.56 -0.82 0.33
CA GLU A 76 -3.69 0.00 1.15
C GLU A 76 -2.62 -0.86 1.84
N LEU A 77 -2.99 -2.06 2.29
CA LEU A 77 -2.04 -3.03 2.84
C LEU A 77 -1.08 -3.57 1.78
N LYS A 78 -1.60 -3.83 0.57
CA LYS A 78 -0.78 -4.21 -0.58
C LYS A 78 0.24 -3.12 -0.90
N TYR A 79 -0.20 -1.86 -0.90
CA TYR A 79 0.69 -0.71 -1.09
C TYR A 79 1.74 -0.60 0.01
N ILE A 80 1.35 -0.61 1.28
CA ILE A 80 2.28 -0.47 2.42
C ILE A 80 3.36 -1.56 2.38
N TYR A 81 2.95 -2.82 2.15
CA TYR A 81 3.90 -3.91 2.02
C TYR A 81 4.87 -3.68 0.86
N ASN A 82 4.34 -3.34 -0.33
CA ASN A 82 5.15 -3.11 -1.52
C ASN A 82 6.14 -1.95 -1.32
N PHE A 83 5.68 -0.85 -0.72
CA PHE A 83 6.50 0.30 -0.38
C PHE A 83 7.62 -0.07 0.60
N LEU A 84 7.32 -0.82 1.65
CA LEU A 84 8.32 -1.26 2.63
C LEU A 84 9.35 -2.22 2.01
N ALA A 85 8.91 -3.13 1.15
CA ALA A 85 9.77 -4.12 0.53
C ALA A 85 10.70 -3.54 -0.54
N ASN A 86 10.18 -2.61 -1.36
CA ASN A 86 10.86 -2.19 -2.58
C ASN A 86 11.39 -0.75 -2.55
N HIS A 87 10.77 0.14 -1.76
CA HIS A 87 11.04 1.57 -1.83
C HIS A 87 11.62 2.14 -0.54
N TRP A 88 11.41 1.50 0.61
CA TRP A 88 11.84 2.04 1.91
C TRP A 88 13.33 2.37 2.00
N ASN A 89 14.17 1.52 1.39
CA ASN A 89 15.63 1.65 1.44
C ASN A 89 16.22 2.47 0.29
N SER A 90 15.39 2.98 -0.63
CA SER A 90 15.87 3.72 -1.81
C SER A 90 15.98 5.23 -1.62
N GLY A 91 15.56 5.75 -0.47
CA GLY A 91 15.70 7.17 -0.14
C GLY A 91 15.46 7.47 1.34
N ASP A 92 15.58 8.75 1.68
CA ASP A 92 15.47 9.26 3.05
C ASP A 92 14.15 9.99 3.30
N LYS A 93 13.58 10.58 2.24
CA LYS A 93 12.30 11.28 2.30
C LYS A 93 11.37 10.79 1.20
N PHE A 94 10.09 10.69 1.54
CA PHE A 94 9.05 10.12 0.70
C PHE A 94 7.84 11.03 0.72
N VAL A 95 7.34 11.41 -0.45
CA VAL A 95 6.04 12.08 -0.60
C VAL A 95 5.14 11.12 -1.35
N ILE A 96 4.12 10.63 -0.65
CA ILE A 96 3.15 9.67 -1.16
C ILE A 96 1.84 10.41 -1.39
N THR A 97 1.39 10.42 -2.64
CA THR A 97 0.05 10.91 -2.99
C THR A 97 -0.80 9.70 -3.33
N ALA A 98 -1.95 9.53 -2.67
CA ALA A 98 -2.83 8.38 -2.89
C ALA A 98 -4.25 8.82 -3.28
N ARG A 99 -4.80 8.17 -4.30
CA ARG A 99 -6.19 8.34 -4.73
C ARG A 99 -6.90 7.00 -4.69
N SER A 100 -8.01 6.95 -3.96
CA SER A 100 -8.86 5.76 -3.87
C SER A 100 -10.22 6.00 -4.50
N THR A 101 -10.79 4.97 -5.14
CA THR A 101 -12.14 5.03 -5.71
C THR A 101 -13.25 4.86 -4.67
N LEU A 102 -12.93 4.46 -3.44
CA LEU A 102 -13.86 4.30 -2.33
C LEU A 102 -13.28 5.00 -1.09
N ASP A 103 -14.15 5.39 -0.15
CA ASP A 103 -13.72 5.95 1.13
C ASP A 103 -12.74 5.00 1.82
N THR A 104 -11.62 5.55 2.28
CA THR A 104 -10.59 4.81 2.99
C THR A 104 -11.20 4.22 4.24
N CYS A 105 -11.15 2.90 4.38
CA CYS A 105 -11.73 2.23 5.54
C CYS A 105 -11.05 2.71 6.84
N THR A 106 -11.78 2.78 7.96
CA THR A 106 -11.21 3.27 9.24
C THR A 106 -10.00 2.46 9.68
N SER A 107 -10.02 1.13 9.46
CA SER A 107 -8.85 0.27 9.70
C SER A 107 -7.68 0.56 8.74
N CYS A 108 -7.96 1.02 7.52
CA CYS A 108 -6.97 1.40 6.52
C CYS A 108 -6.16 2.64 6.97
N GLN A 109 -6.84 3.60 7.60
CA GLN A 109 -6.19 4.78 8.20
C GLN A 109 -5.21 4.37 9.31
N GLY A 110 -5.53 3.32 10.09
CA GLY A 110 -4.64 2.77 11.11
C GLY A 110 -3.29 2.27 10.56
N TYR A 111 -3.29 1.64 9.39
CA TYR A 111 -2.04 1.16 8.77
C TYR A 111 -1.18 2.31 8.23
N LEU A 112 -1.80 3.37 7.72
CA LEU A 112 -1.07 4.58 7.31
C LEU A 112 -0.45 5.31 8.51
N VAL A 113 -1.16 5.35 9.65
CA VAL A 113 -0.61 5.87 10.91
C VAL A 113 0.56 5.01 11.39
N TYR A 114 0.48 3.68 11.25
CA TYR A 114 1.61 2.79 11.57
C TYR A 114 2.83 3.12 10.71
N LEU A 115 2.66 3.32 9.40
CA LEU A 115 3.76 3.71 8.51
C LEU A 115 4.36 5.08 8.91
N GLN A 116 3.51 6.03 9.30
CA GLN A 116 3.93 7.33 9.84
C GLN A 116 4.68 7.23 11.17
N ARG A 117 4.46 6.20 11.99
CA ARG A 117 5.21 5.95 13.22
C ARG A 117 6.56 5.30 12.92
N LEU A 118 6.57 4.30 12.03
CA LEU A 118 7.78 3.59 11.63
C LEU A 118 8.85 4.53 11.05
N GLN A 119 8.45 5.51 10.23
CA GLN A 119 9.39 6.52 9.70
C GLN A 119 10.10 7.31 10.79
N ARG A 120 9.38 7.73 11.85
CA ARG A 120 9.93 8.54 12.93
C ARG A 120 10.99 7.76 13.71
N SER A 121 10.75 6.46 13.93
CA SER A 121 11.73 5.58 14.57
C SER A 121 12.97 5.29 13.72
N MET A 122 12.90 5.47 12.39
CA MET A 122 14.00 5.14 11.47
C MET A 122 14.65 6.36 10.82
N GLY A 123 14.36 7.58 11.29
CA GLY A 123 14.96 8.80 10.77
C GLY A 123 14.54 9.15 9.33
N LYS A 124 13.43 8.60 8.84
CA LYS A 124 12.89 8.88 7.50
C LYS A 124 11.78 9.92 7.58
N VAL A 125 11.52 10.60 6.46
CA VAL A 125 10.40 11.55 6.32
C VAL A 125 9.37 11.01 5.34
N LEU A 126 8.11 11.03 5.73
CA LEU A 126 6.96 10.51 4.99
C LEU A 126 5.85 11.54 5.08
N LEU A 127 5.47 12.08 3.92
CA LEU A 127 4.31 12.96 3.78
C LEU A 127 3.24 12.21 3.00
N LEU A 128 2.06 12.02 3.60
CA LEU A 128 0.88 11.46 2.95
C LEU A 128 0.01 12.62 2.45
N ARG A 129 -0.39 12.58 1.17
CA ARG A 129 -1.24 13.58 0.50
C ARG A 129 -2.45 12.94 -0.18
#